data_AF-A0A1H5PH10-F1
#
_entry.id   AF-A0A1H5PH10-F1
#
_cell.length_a   1.000
_cell.length_b   1.000
_cell.length_c   1.000
_cell.angle_alpha   90.00
_cell.angle_beta   90.00
_cell.angle_gamma   90.00
#
_symmetry.space_group_name_H-M   'P 1'
#
loop_
_entity.id
_entity.type
_entity.pdbx_description
1 polymer ?
#
loop_
_entity_poly.entity_id
_entity_poly.type
_entity_poly.pdbx_seq_one_letter_code
_entity_poly.pdbx_strand_id
1 'polypeptide(L)'
;MSGTGQSVLRQAVESLLRARADAERELHDVATRAAKAALRPSEAARAARHPLVRHAADDTAALAGALPAELTAVAVATRTAIATEIHALLSLLAVDHHQLPPLPPLDPVALAVPGAAGFVRAFPDGFARSYVATVLGDLSGGRATSKADAAAQPAARQLAIDDARDRIVAAVSAPHQAVVRAWLSDEACHAVEIHGPQVSDRELELRVGWTRPPDHSTPGADPWRLRPDGKVVSRHRAGSEASRFTSPEAFARPIDVLLTHAGQYPGGLDTFFADHADDGVAAFFLPAGTAGLGPGDTFGHRGAGTGTTEAAQDWVRVRADAMRKDGECAPPVRTLAYDPLAEGDDPGVRMVFREGPAGWTMTTYYPSSAPGSDNVRLENPA
;
A
#
# COMPACT_ATOMS: atom_id res chain seq x y z
N MET A 1 -9.85 -24.87 3.79
CA MET A 1 -9.81 -24.42 5.21
C MET A 1 -8.51 -23.64 5.51
N SER A 2 -8.06 -22.70 4.67
CA SER A 2 -6.69 -22.16 4.72
C SER A 2 -6.54 -20.67 5.11
N GLY A 3 -7.62 -19.96 5.46
CA GLY A 3 -7.56 -18.50 5.66
C GLY A 3 -6.95 -18.03 6.98
N THR A 4 -7.09 -18.78 8.08
CA THR A 4 -6.74 -18.28 9.42
C THR A 4 -5.25 -18.32 9.75
N GLY A 5 -4.48 -19.22 9.12
CA GLY A 5 -3.02 -19.30 9.33
C GLY A 5 -2.27 -18.16 8.64
N GLN A 6 -2.71 -17.79 7.44
CA GLN A 6 -2.07 -16.79 6.57
C GLN A 6 -2.00 -15.39 7.19
N SER A 7 -3.13 -14.92 7.72
CA SER A 7 -3.23 -13.61 8.38
C SER A 7 -2.32 -13.50 9.59
N VAL A 8 -2.24 -14.59 10.37
CA VAL A 8 -1.36 -14.70 11.53
C VAL A 8 0.11 -14.71 11.12
N LEU A 9 0.48 -15.44 10.05
CA LEU A 9 1.86 -15.47 9.54
C LEU A 9 2.35 -14.09 9.11
N ARG A 10 1.57 -13.39 8.26
CA ARG A 10 1.90 -12.02 7.83
C ARG A 10 2.03 -11.08 9.03
N GLN A 11 1.07 -11.11 9.94
CA GLN A 11 1.08 -10.24 11.12
C GLN A 11 2.29 -10.53 12.02
N ALA A 12 2.66 -11.81 12.18
CA ALA A 12 3.85 -12.21 12.92
C ALA A 12 5.12 -11.67 12.28
N VAL A 13 5.27 -11.79 10.95
CA VAL A 13 6.40 -11.22 10.21
C VAL A 13 6.49 -9.70 10.40
N GLU A 14 5.39 -8.97 10.18
CA GLU A 14 5.36 -7.51 10.35
C GLU A 14 5.68 -7.09 11.80
N SER A 15 5.19 -7.84 12.79
CA SER A 15 5.46 -7.58 14.21
C SER A 15 6.92 -7.82 14.57
N LEU A 16 7.53 -8.89 14.05
CA LEU A 16 8.96 -9.19 14.23
C LEU A 16 9.84 -8.14 13.54
N LEU A 17 9.47 -7.69 12.35
CA LEU A 17 10.19 -6.62 11.64
C LEU A 17 10.15 -5.29 12.41
N ARG A 18 9.01 -4.98 13.07
CA ARG A 18 8.90 -3.83 13.97
C ARG A 18 9.75 -4.01 15.23
N ALA A 19 9.64 -5.15 15.90
CA ALA A 19 10.45 -5.47 17.08
C ALA A 19 11.95 -5.38 16.77
N ARG A 20 12.38 -5.78 15.57
CA ARG A 20 13.75 -5.62 15.08
C ARG A 20 14.14 -4.15 14.95
N ALA A 21 13.28 -3.32 14.36
CA ALA A 21 13.56 -1.89 14.20
C ALA A 21 13.65 -1.16 15.55
N ASP A 22 12.81 -1.54 16.51
CA ASP A 22 12.81 -0.99 17.86
C ASP A 22 14.05 -1.46 18.65
N ALA A 23 14.37 -2.76 18.61
CA ALA A 23 15.56 -3.30 19.28
C ALA A 23 16.87 -2.67 18.79
N GLU A 24 17.02 -2.44 17.49
CA GLU A 24 18.20 -1.75 16.93
C GLU A 24 18.33 -0.32 17.46
N ARG A 25 17.21 0.41 17.55
CA ARG A 25 17.20 1.77 18.07
C ARG A 25 17.56 1.79 19.55
N GLU A 26 16.94 0.92 20.35
CA GLU A 26 17.21 0.82 21.79
C GLU A 26 18.65 0.41 22.08
N LEU A 27 19.20 -0.57 21.36
CA LEU A 27 20.59 -0.99 21.52
C LEU A 27 21.56 0.13 21.14
N HIS A 28 21.28 0.88 20.07
CA HIS A 28 22.07 2.05 19.69
C HIS A 28 22.03 3.16 20.76
N ASP A 29 20.86 3.42 21.33
CA ASP A 29 20.68 4.42 22.39
C ASP A 29 21.36 4.00 23.70
N VAL A 30 21.30 2.71 24.07
CA VAL A 30 22.01 2.16 25.22
C VAL A 30 23.53 2.28 25.02
N ALA A 31 24.05 1.88 23.86
CA ALA A 31 25.47 2.01 23.54
C ALA A 31 25.94 3.47 23.64
N THR A 32 25.18 4.39 23.06
CA THR A 32 25.49 5.84 23.10
C THR A 32 25.45 6.40 24.52
N ARG A 33 24.44 6.03 25.31
CA ARG A 33 24.33 6.47 26.71
C ARG A 33 25.44 5.93 27.58
N ALA A 34 25.77 4.65 27.45
CA ALA A 34 26.81 4.02 28.26
C ALA A 34 28.20 4.56 27.93
N ALA A 35 28.51 4.79 26.64
CA ALA A 35 29.74 5.46 26.22
C ALA A 35 29.85 6.87 26.84
N LYS A 36 28.78 7.67 26.81
CA LYS A 36 28.75 9.02 27.43
C LYS A 36 28.88 8.98 28.95
N ALA A 37 28.20 8.03 29.60
CA ALA A 37 28.18 7.90 31.06
C ALA A 37 29.53 7.46 31.62
N ALA A 38 30.31 6.68 30.87
CA ALA A 38 31.62 6.24 31.32
C ALA A 38 32.76 7.22 30.99
N LEU A 39 32.68 7.99 29.89
CA LEU A 39 33.76 8.90 29.47
C LEU A 39 34.03 10.00 30.51
N ARG A 40 33.01 10.79 30.88
CA ARG A 40 33.18 12.00 31.70
C ARG A 40 33.67 11.72 33.13
N PRO A 41 33.12 10.73 33.86
CA PRO A 41 33.61 10.41 35.21
C PRO A 41 35.02 9.82 35.18
N SER A 42 35.35 9.01 34.18
CA SER A 42 36.70 8.42 34.05
C SER A 42 37.75 9.48 33.72
N GLU A 43 37.43 10.45 32.87
CA GLU A 43 38.30 11.60 32.59
C GLU A 43 38.51 12.49 33.83
N ALA A 44 37.44 12.79 34.57
CA ALA A 44 37.50 13.56 35.81
C ALA A 44 38.28 12.85 36.92
N ALA A 45 38.11 11.53 37.06
CA ALA A 45 38.80 10.71 38.05
C ALA A 45 40.29 10.51 37.71
N ARG A 46 40.66 10.40 36.42
CA ARG A 46 42.08 10.38 35.99
C ARG A 46 42.82 11.68 36.30
N ALA A 47 42.13 12.81 36.24
CA ALA A 47 42.69 14.10 36.61
C ALA A 47 43.01 14.21 38.11
N ALA A 48 42.43 13.36 38.96
CA ALA A 48 42.75 13.30 40.38
C ALA A 48 44.18 12.78 40.62
N ARG A 49 44.85 13.28 41.67
CA ARG A 49 46.21 12.86 42.06
C ARG A 49 46.24 11.63 42.99
N HIS A 50 45.11 10.96 43.21
CA HIS A 50 45.00 9.83 44.14
C HIS A 50 45.07 8.47 43.39
N PRO A 51 46.01 7.57 43.72
CA PRO A 51 46.23 6.31 43.00
C PRO A 51 45.00 5.39 42.89
N LEU A 52 44.24 5.20 43.98
CA LEU A 52 43.02 4.37 43.96
C LEU A 52 41.91 4.93 43.06
N VAL A 53 41.84 6.27 42.93
CA VAL A 53 40.84 6.95 42.09
C VAL A 53 41.22 6.79 40.61
N ARG A 54 42.52 6.82 40.29
CA ARG A 54 43.02 6.53 38.94
C ARG A 54 42.79 5.08 38.55
N HIS A 55 43.06 4.13 39.46
CA HIS A 55 42.83 2.71 39.19
C HIS A 55 41.35 2.41 38.92
N ALA A 56 40.43 2.93 39.76
CA ALA A 56 39.00 2.81 39.52
C ALA A 56 38.55 3.48 38.21
N ALA A 57 39.19 4.58 37.81
CA ALA A 57 38.93 5.25 36.53
C ALA A 57 39.40 4.40 35.33
N ASP A 58 40.53 3.70 35.47
CA ASP A 58 41.05 2.81 34.44
C ASP A 58 40.21 1.54 34.31
N ASP A 59 39.74 0.96 35.41
CA ASP A 59 38.78 -0.16 35.40
C ASP A 59 37.45 0.25 34.76
N THR A 60 36.93 1.43 35.11
CA THR A 60 35.71 1.98 34.50
C THR A 60 35.90 2.22 33.01
N ALA A 61 37.05 2.74 32.59
CA ALA A 61 37.35 2.94 31.17
C ALA A 61 37.57 1.62 30.42
N ALA A 62 38.14 0.60 31.06
CA ALA A 62 38.29 -0.73 30.46
C ALA A 62 36.92 -1.40 30.24
N LEU A 63 36.03 -1.34 31.24
CA LEU A 63 34.64 -1.80 31.11
C LEU A 63 33.90 -1.01 30.02
N ALA A 64 34.07 0.30 29.98
CA ALA A 64 33.51 1.15 28.94
C ALA A 64 34.06 0.85 27.55
N GLY A 65 35.32 0.42 27.45
CA GLY A 65 35.95 0.00 26.21
C GLY A 65 35.49 -1.37 25.70
N ALA A 66 35.10 -2.28 26.61
CA ALA A 66 34.59 -3.61 26.26
C ALA A 66 33.11 -3.60 25.84
N LEU A 67 32.32 -2.70 26.44
CA LEU A 67 30.87 -2.63 26.26
C LEU A 67 30.40 -2.50 24.79
N PRO A 68 31.05 -1.71 23.90
CA PRO A 68 30.65 -1.65 22.49
C PRO A 68 30.74 -3.00 21.76
N ALA A 69 31.74 -3.81 22.06
CA ALA A 69 31.92 -5.13 21.44
C ALA A 69 30.85 -6.11 21.94
N GLU A 70 30.55 -6.12 23.24
CA GLU A 70 29.49 -6.94 23.82
C GLU A 70 28.11 -6.55 23.27
N LEU A 71 27.81 -5.25 23.21
CA LEU A 71 26.55 -4.75 22.63
C LEU A 71 26.45 -5.06 21.13
N THR A 72 27.56 -5.02 20.39
CA THR A 72 27.60 -5.44 18.99
C THR A 72 27.28 -6.93 18.86
N ALA A 73 27.87 -7.78 19.71
CA ALA A 73 27.59 -9.22 19.72
C ALA A 73 26.12 -9.52 20.03
N VAL A 74 25.54 -8.83 21.02
CA VAL A 74 24.11 -8.91 21.33
C VAL A 74 23.26 -8.47 20.15
N ALA A 75 23.58 -7.33 19.51
CA ALA A 75 22.85 -6.83 18.35
C ALA A 75 22.90 -7.80 17.15
N VAL A 76 24.04 -8.44 16.90
CA VAL A 76 24.16 -9.50 15.87
C VAL A 76 23.29 -10.70 16.26
N ALA A 77 23.37 -11.19 17.50
CA ALA A 77 22.58 -12.33 17.95
C ALA A 77 21.07 -12.07 17.85
N THR A 78 20.61 -10.90 18.28
CA THR A 78 19.21 -10.47 18.17
C THR A 78 18.76 -10.40 16.71
N ARG A 79 19.55 -9.78 15.82
CA ARG A 79 19.24 -9.75 14.39
C ARG A 79 19.13 -11.15 13.80
N THR A 80 20.06 -12.04 14.13
CA THR A 80 20.07 -13.42 13.64
C THR A 80 18.85 -14.20 14.10
N ALA A 81 18.49 -14.11 15.38
CA ALA A 81 17.29 -14.76 15.90
C ALA A 81 16.04 -14.26 15.18
N ILE A 82 15.85 -12.93 15.07
CA ILE A 82 14.67 -12.37 14.43
C ILE A 82 14.63 -12.69 12.93
N ALA A 83 15.76 -12.59 12.22
CA ALA A 83 15.83 -12.93 10.80
C ALA A 83 15.48 -14.39 10.54
N THR A 84 15.92 -15.30 11.41
CA THR A 84 15.64 -16.74 11.31
C THR A 84 14.15 -17.03 11.45
N GLU A 85 13.49 -16.44 12.45
CA GLU A 85 12.04 -16.58 12.63
C GLU A 85 11.27 -16.00 11.44
N ILE A 86 11.64 -14.80 10.97
CA ILE A 86 11.02 -14.19 9.78
C ILE A 86 11.21 -15.09 8.55
N HIS A 87 12.41 -15.64 8.34
CA HIS A 87 12.70 -16.53 7.21
C HIS A 87 11.84 -17.81 7.25
N ALA A 88 11.67 -18.40 8.43
CA ALA A 88 10.80 -19.57 8.60
C ALA A 88 9.34 -19.23 8.25
N LEU A 89 8.82 -18.10 8.73
CA LEU A 89 7.46 -17.65 8.43
C LEU A 89 7.27 -17.31 6.94
N LEU A 90 8.23 -16.64 6.32
CA LEU A 90 8.22 -16.33 4.89
C LEU A 90 8.35 -17.60 4.03
N SER A 91 9.05 -18.63 4.51
CA SER A 91 9.14 -19.92 3.83
C SER A 91 7.79 -20.63 3.78
N LEU A 92 7.02 -20.57 4.87
CA LEU A 92 5.64 -21.07 4.91
C LEU A 92 4.74 -20.28 3.93
N LEU A 93 4.84 -18.95 3.93
CA LEU A 93 4.08 -18.11 3.00
C LEU A 93 4.44 -18.42 1.53
N ALA A 94 5.73 -18.53 1.21
CA ALA A 94 6.21 -18.82 -0.13
C ALA A 94 5.65 -20.14 -0.68
N VAL A 95 5.80 -21.23 0.07
CA VAL A 95 5.43 -22.58 -0.39
C VAL A 95 3.92 -22.79 -0.31
N ASP A 96 3.31 -22.56 0.86
CA ASP A 96 1.93 -22.97 1.11
C ASP A 96 0.91 -22.04 0.45
N HIS A 97 1.32 -20.82 0.07
CA HIS A 97 0.37 -19.78 -0.35
C HIS A 97 0.69 -19.17 -1.70
N HIS A 98 1.97 -18.93 -1.98
CA HIS A 98 2.37 -18.38 -3.28
C HIS A 98 2.77 -19.47 -4.29
N GLN A 99 2.80 -20.74 -3.87
CA GLN A 99 3.24 -21.86 -4.70
C GLN A 99 4.65 -21.64 -5.28
N LEU A 100 5.49 -20.93 -4.52
CA LEU A 100 6.88 -20.66 -4.87
C LEU A 100 7.79 -21.78 -4.36
N PRO A 101 9.01 -21.94 -4.93
CA PRO A 101 10.02 -22.81 -4.37
C PRO A 101 10.36 -22.44 -2.92
N PRO A 102 10.83 -23.41 -2.10
CA PRO A 102 11.35 -23.12 -0.78
C PRO A 102 12.45 -22.04 -0.82
N LEU A 103 12.44 -21.15 0.17
CA LEU A 103 13.41 -20.05 0.22
C LEU A 103 14.83 -20.59 0.41
N PRO A 104 15.83 -20.06 -0.32
CA PRO A 104 17.23 -20.30 -0.02
C PRO A 104 17.61 -19.87 1.42
N PRO A 105 18.69 -20.41 2.01
CA PRO A 105 19.09 -20.04 3.37
C PRO A 105 19.47 -18.56 3.48
N LEU A 106 19.37 -18.02 4.70
CA LEU A 106 19.82 -16.67 5.02
C LEU A 106 21.35 -16.52 4.82
N ASP A 107 21.78 -15.31 4.48
CA ASP A 107 23.19 -14.93 4.51
C ASP A 107 23.58 -14.39 5.92
N PRO A 108 24.30 -15.19 6.74
CA PRO A 108 24.69 -14.76 8.08
C PRO A 108 25.73 -13.64 8.07
N VAL A 109 26.50 -13.47 6.98
CA VAL A 109 27.51 -12.42 6.87
C VAL A 109 26.83 -11.06 6.74
N ALA A 110 25.73 -10.97 5.99
CA ALA A 110 24.93 -9.75 5.90
C ALA A 110 24.34 -9.32 7.25
N LEU A 111 23.97 -10.28 8.11
CA LEU A 111 23.45 -10.01 9.46
C LEU A 111 24.50 -9.47 10.43
N ALA A 112 25.78 -9.50 10.09
CA ALA A 112 26.80 -8.77 10.86
C ALA A 112 26.71 -7.25 10.63
N VAL A 113 26.27 -6.81 9.44
CA VAL A 113 26.26 -5.39 9.02
C VAL A 113 25.07 -4.63 9.65
N PRO A 114 25.30 -3.63 10.52
CA PRO A 114 24.23 -2.91 11.21
C PRO A 114 23.20 -2.25 10.29
N GLY A 115 22.00 -2.01 10.81
CA GLY A 115 20.96 -1.26 10.10
C GLY A 115 20.14 -2.08 9.10
N ALA A 116 19.14 -1.43 8.49
CA ALA A 116 18.13 -2.09 7.66
C ALA A 116 18.74 -2.72 6.39
N ALA A 117 19.72 -2.09 5.77
CA ALA A 117 20.33 -2.60 4.53
C ALA A 117 21.00 -3.97 4.71
N GLY A 118 21.78 -4.15 5.79
CA GLY A 118 22.39 -5.44 6.11
C GLY A 118 21.35 -6.52 6.42
N PHE A 119 20.30 -6.14 7.16
CA PHE A 119 19.20 -7.04 7.50
C PHE A 119 18.40 -7.49 6.27
N VAL A 120 18.03 -6.57 5.37
CA VAL A 120 17.34 -6.87 4.11
C VAL A 120 18.19 -7.80 3.23
N ARG A 121 19.48 -7.50 3.09
CA ARG A 121 20.40 -8.28 2.25
C ARG A 121 20.58 -9.72 2.73
N ALA A 122 20.36 -9.99 4.01
CA ALA A 122 20.42 -11.34 4.56
C ALA A 122 19.35 -12.27 3.98
N PHE A 123 18.24 -11.73 3.48
CA PHE A 123 17.19 -12.51 2.85
C PHE A 123 17.52 -12.82 1.39
N PRO A 124 17.14 -14.01 0.89
CA PRO A 124 17.35 -14.38 -0.50
C PRO A 124 16.57 -13.46 -1.45
N ASP A 125 17.14 -13.24 -2.64
CA ASP A 125 16.52 -12.44 -3.70
C ASP A 125 15.12 -12.95 -4.09
N GLY A 126 14.29 -12.05 -4.59
CA GLY A 126 12.89 -12.31 -4.92
C GLY A 126 11.94 -12.02 -3.75
N PHE A 127 10.92 -12.86 -3.57
CA PHE A 127 9.82 -12.65 -2.63
C PHE A 127 10.29 -12.22 -1.23
N ALA A 128 11.20 -12.97 -0.61
CA ALA A 128 11.60 -12.72 0.78
C ALA A 128 12.31 -11.38 0.97
N ARG A 129 13.32 -11.07 0.15
CA ARG A 129 14.04 -9.80 0.22
C ARG A 129 13.12 -8.61 -0.09
N SER A 130 12.29 -8.71 -1.14
CA SER A 130 11.34 -7.66 -1.50
C SER A 130 10.31 -7.42 -0.41
N TYR A 131 9.78 -8.48 0.20
CA TYR A 131 8.82 -8.39 1.31
C TYR A 131 9.44 -7.66 2.51
N VAL A 132 10.62 -8.09 2.95
CA VAL A 132 11.31 -7.48 4.10
C VAL A 132 11.69 -6.04 3.82
N ALA A 133 12.23 -5.75 2.62
CA ALA A 133 12.57 -4.40 2.21
C ALA A 133 11.36 -3.46 2.24
N THR A 134 10.25 -3.90 1.63
CA THR A 134 9.01 -3.13 1.55
C THR A 134 8.45 -2.86 2.94
N VAL A 135 8.28 -3.90 3.77
CA VAL A 135 7.72 -3.73 5.10
C VAL A 135 8.61 -2.82 5.96
N LEU A 136 9.94 -3.02 5.97
CA LEU A 136 10.84 -2.17 6.74
C LEU A 136 10.86 -0.72 6.25
N GLY A 137 10.79 -0.48 4.94
CA GLY A 137 10.64 0.87 4.37
C GLY A 137 9.33 1.53 4.79
N ASP A 138 8.26 0.73 4.84
CA ASP A 138 6.92 1.17 5.24
C ASP A 138 6.78 1.37 6.77
N LEU A 139 7.62 0.76 7.60
CA LEU A 139 7.54 0.86 9.08
C LEU A 139 7.69 2.30 9.60
N SER A 140 8.51 3.12 8.93
CA SER A 140 8.69 4.54 9.28
C SER A 140 7.55 5.44 8.82
N GLY A 141 6.66 4.93 7.95
CA GLY A 141 5.57 5.69 7.35
C GLY A 141 4.19 5.13 7.66
N GLY A 142 3.17 5.85 7.21
CA GLY A 142 1.80 5.36 7.18
C GLY A 142 1.02 5.54 8.48
N ARG A 143 -0.29 5.73 8.32
CA ARG A 143 -1.22 6.00 9.42
C ARG A 143 -1.90 4.72 9.87
N ALA A 144 -1.96 4.54 11.18
CA ALA A 144 -2.75 3.52 11.83
C ALA A 144 -4.24 3.91 11.82
N THR A 145 -5.10 3.03 11.31
CA THR A 145 -6.56 3.27 11.29
C THR A 145 -7.33 2.08 11.84
N SER A 146 -8.22 2.33 12.80
CA SER A 146 -9.09 1.33 13.42
C SER A 146 -10.47 1.25 12.75
N LYS A 147 -11.23 0.18 13.05
CA LYS A 147 -12.65 0.05 12.66
C LYS A 147 -13.50 1.22 13.19
N ALA A 148 -13.21 1.68 14.41
CA ALA A 148 -13.92 2.79 15.03
C ALA A 148 -13.64 4.11 14.29
N ASP A 149 -12.38 4.35 13.91
CA ASP A 149 -12.03 5.53 13.11
C ASP A 149 -12.67 5.51 11.72
N ALA A 150 -12.86 4.31 11.14
CA ALA A 150 -13.57 4.15 9.88
C ALA A 150 -15.08 4.42 10.04
N ALA A 151 -15.69 3.92 11.11
CA ALA A 151 -17.11 4.15 11.41
C ALA A 151 -17.43 5.61 11.75
N ALA A 152 -16.47 6.34 12.34
CA ALA A 152 -16.63 7.74 12.70
C ALA A 152 -16.48 8.71 11.50
N GLN A 153 -16.00 8.25 10.34
CA GLN A 153 -15.83 9.10 9.17
C GLN A 153 -17.21 9.56 8.65
N PRO A 154 -17.39 10.85 8.33
CA PRO A 154 -18.61 11.36 7.71
C PRO A 154 -18.87 10.73 6.32
N ALA A 155 -20.14 10.73 5.90
CA ALA A 155 -20.52 10.41 4.53
C ALA A 155 -19.98 11.46 3.56
N ALA A 156 -19.67 11.03 2.33
CA ALA A 156 -19.34 11.91 1.23
C ALA A 156 -20.56 12.76 0.85
N ARG A 157 -20.31 14.01 0.45
CA ARG A 157 -21.38 14.95 0.08
C ARG A 157 -21.71 14.83 -1.40
N GLN A 158 -22.95 14.47 -1.74
CA GLN A 158 -23.40 14.36 -3.13
C GLN A 158 -23.09 15.62 -3.95
N LEU A 159 -23.33 16.80 -3.37
CA LEU A 159 -23.03 18.08 -4.03
C LEU A 159 -21.57 18.19 -4.50
N ALA A 160 -20.60 17.70 -3.71
CA ALA A 160 -19.19 17.76 -4.09
C ALA A 160 -18.85 16.83 -5.26
N ILE A 161 -19.57 15.70 -5.38
CA ILE A 161 -19.45 14.74 -6.48
C ILE A 161 -20.06 15.34 -7.74
N ASP A 162 -21.24 15.93 -7.64
CA ASP A 162 -21.91 16.59 -8.76
C ASP A 162 -21.06 17.77 -9.28
N ASP A 163 -20.54 18.61 -8.39
CA ASP A 163 -19.63 19.71 -8.73
C ASP A 163 -18.31 19.21 -9.37
N ALA A 164 -17.81 18.05 -8.95
CA ALA A 164 -16.63 17.44 -9.57
C ALA A 164 -16.94 16.88 -10.96
N ARG A 165 -18.09 16.20 -11.11
CA ARG A 165 -18.57 15.66 -12.38
C ARG A 165 -18.70 16.78 -13.42
N ASP A 166 -19.34 17.89 -13.07
CA ASP A 166 -19.50 19.01 -14.00
C ASP A 166 -18.17 19.63 -14.42
N ARG A 167 -17.21 19.77 -13.49
CA ARG A 167 -15.85 20.24 -13.81
C ARG A 167 -15.09 19.27 -14.71
N ILE A 168 -15.22 17.96 -14.49
CA ILE A 168 -14.62 16.92 -15.35
C ILE A 168 -15.20 17.01 -16.75
N VAL A 169 -16.54 17.06 -16.89
CA VAL A 169 -17.19 17.20 -18.20
C VAL A 169 -16.76 18.48 -18.91
N ALA A 170 -16.58 19.58 -18.19
CA ALA A 170 -16.09 20.83 -18.77
C ALA A 170 -14.62 20.76 -19.23
N ALA A 171 -13.80 19.91 -18.61
CA ALA A 171 -12.40 19.69 -18.96
C ALA A 171 -12.20 18.74 -20.17
N VAL A 172 -13.22 17.97 -20.52
CA VAL A 172 -13.25 17.09 -21.70
C VAL A 172 -13.40 17.91 -22.99
N SER A 173 -12.77 17.45 -24.06
CA SER A 173 -12.88 18.06 -25.40
C SER A 173 -14.34 18.20 -25.86
N ALA A 174 -14.70 19.35 -26.43
CA ALA A 174 -16.09 19.69 -26.76
C ALA A 174 -16.88 18.60 -27.52
N PRO A 175 -16.32 17.88 -28.51
CA PRO A 175 -17.03 16.80 -29.21
C PRO A 175 -17.43 15.63 -28.32
N HIS A 176 -16.73 15.41 -27.21
CA HIS A 176 -16.88 14.26 -26.32
C HIS A 176 -17.76 14.53 -25.09
N GLN A 177 -18.03 15.79 -24.76
CA GLN A 177 -18.69 16.19 -23.51
C GLN A 177 -20.06 15.55 -23.31
N ALA A 178 -20.86 15.40 -24.37
CA ALA A 178 -22.19 14.79 -24.28
C ALA A 178 -22.11 13.30 -23.89
N VAL A 179 -21.19 12.55 -24.52
CA VAL A 179 -20.97 11.13 -24.22
C VAL A 179 -20.43 10.96 -22.80
N VAL A 180 -19.44 11.75 -22.41
CA VAL A 180 -18.87 11.67 -21.07
C VAL A 180 -19.89 12.07 -20.00
N ARG A 181 -20.71 13.09 -20.24
CA ARG A 181 -21.80 13.44 -19.32
C ARG A 181 -22.77 12.28 -19.15
N ALA A 182 -23.18 11.63 -20.24
CA ALA A 182 -24.06 10.48 -20.18
C ALA A 182 -23.47 9.35 -19.34
N TRP A 183 -22.20 8.99 -19.57
CA TRP A 183 -21.52 7.95 -18.78
C TRP A 183 -21.38 8.31 -17.30
N LEU A 184 -20.89 9.50 -16.97
CA LEU A 184 -20.61 9.87 -15.58
C LEU A 184 -21.90 10.12 -14.77
N SER A 185 -23.04 10.35 -15.44
CA SER A 185 -24.35 10.50 -14.81
C SER A 185 -25.14 9.19 -14.71
N ASP A 186 -24.65 8.09 -15.28
CA ASP A 186 -25.27 6.78 -15.15
C ASP A 186 -25.15 6.25 -13.71
N GLU A 187 -26.21 5.63 -13.20
CA GLU A 187 -26.27 5.11 -11.83
C GLU A 187 -25.29 3.96 -11.57
N ALA A 188 -24.84 3.26 -12.63
CA ALA A 188 -23.83 2.22 -12.54
C ALA A 188 -22.39 2.76 -12.59
N CYS A 189 -22.21 4.06 -12.83
CA CYS A 189 -20.88 4.69 -12.93
C CYS A 189 -20.39 5.21 -11.58
N HIS A 190 -19.38 4.56 -11.02
CA HIS A 190 -18.78 4.98 -9.74
C HIS A 190 -17.44 5.72 -9.90
N ALA A 191 -17.10 6.13 -11.12
CA ALA A 191 -15.80 6.71 -11.45
C ALA A 191 -15.53 8.01 -10.68
N VAL A 192 -16.43 9.00 -10.78
CA VAL A 192 -16.26 10.29 -10.09
C VAL A 192 -16.37 10.08 -8.59
N GLU A 193 -17.38 9.33 -8.15
CA GLU A 193 -17.69 9.05 -6.74
C GLU A 193 -16.47 8.55 -5.95
N ILE A 194 -15.70 7.65 -6.57
CA ILE A 194 -14.68 6.88 -5.88
C ILE A 194 -13.25 7.31 -6.25
N HIS A 195 -13.06 7.90 -7.44
CA HIS A 195 -11.75 8.21 -7.99
C HIS A 195 -11.61 9.66 -8.48
N GLY A 196 -12.65 10.48 -8.32
CA GLY A 196 -12.62 11.89 -8.68
C GLY A 196 -11.75 12.76 -7.77
N PRO A 197 -11.41 13.98 -8.19
CA PRO A 197 -10.52 14.88 -7.47
C PRO A 197 -11.07 15.38 -6.12
N GLN A 198 -12.38 15.28 -5.91
CA GLN A 198 -13.02 15.62 -4.65
C GLN A 198 -12.84 14.57 -3.55
N VAL A 199 -12.45 13.34 -3.91
CA VAL A 199 -12.21 12.28 -2.93
C VAL A 199 -11.02 12.66 -2.05
N SER A 200 -11.15 12.58 -0.74
CA SER A 200 -10.09 12.96 0.20
C SER A 200 -9.08 11.84 0.44
N ASP A 201 -7.86 12.19 0.85
CA ASP A 201 -6.83 11.23 1.27
C ASP A 201 -7.35 10.29 2.35
N ARG A 202 -8.18 10.83 3.26
CA ARG A 202 -8.82 10.05 4.32
C ARG A 202 -9.80 9.01 3.79
N GLU A 203 -10.57 9.32 2.75
CA GLU A 203 -11.47 8.36 2.11
C GLU A 203 -10.70 7.26 1.39
N LEU A 204 -9.60 7.59 0.71
CA LEU A 204 -8.72 6.60 0.08
C LEU A 204 -8.09 5.65 1.11
N GLU A 205 -7.53 6.20 2.19
CA GLU A 205 -7.01 5.42 3.32
C GLU A 205 -8.04 4.43 3.86
N LEU A 206 -9.28 4.90 4.07
CA LEU A 206 -10.36 4.09 4.63
C LEU A 206 -10.84 3.00 3.67
N ARG A 207 -10.77 3.26 2.36
CA ARG A 207 -11.10 2.27 1.35
C ARG A 207 -10.06 1.15 1.31
N VAL A 208 -8.77 1.46 1.39
CA VAL A 208 -7.70 0.45 1.45
C VAL A 208 -7.73 -0.33 2.75
N GLY A 209 -7.89 0.38 3.88
CA GLY A 209 -7.82 -0.25 5.20
C GLY A 209 -9.06 -1.07 5.55
N TRP A 210 -10.25 -0.57 5.23
CA TRP A 210 -11.52 -1.11 5.72
C TRP A 210 -12.60 -1.27 4.64
N THR A 211 -12.26 -1.11 3.36
CA THR A 211 -13.20 -1.18 2.22
C THR A 211 -14.39 -0.23 2.34
N ARG A 212 -14.19 0.87 3.07
CA ARG A 212 -15.20 1.92 3.20
C ARG A 212 -15.13 2.80 1.96
N PRO A 213 -16.05 2.68 1.00
CA PRO A 213 -16.13 3.65 -0.08
C PRO A 213 -16.50 5.03 0.51
N PRO A 214 -16.33 6.12 -0.25
CA PRO A 214 -17.05 7.35 0.02
C PRO A 214 -18.56 7.03 0.06
N ASP A 215 -19.15 6.90 1.26
CA ASP A 215 -20.58 6.57 1.42
C ASP A 215 -21.41 7.78 1.01
N HIS A 216 -22.34 7.60 0.10
CA HIS A 216 -23.29 8.63 -0.29
C HIS A 216 -24.52 8.40 0.59
N SER A 217 -24.92 9.41 1.35
CA SER A 217 -26.13 9.36 2.19
C SER A 217 -27.42 9.35 1.34
N THR A 218 -27.44 8.57 0.26
CA THR A 218 -28.54 8.33 -0.66
C THR A 218 -29.22 6.99 -0.33
N PRO A 219 -30.57 6.94 -0.36
CA PRO A 219 -31.28 5.68 -0.15
C PRO A 219 -30.85 4.61 -1.15
N GLY A 220 -30.35 3.47 -0.67
CA GLY A 220 -29.93 2.35 -1.52
C GLY A 220 -28.43 2.30 -1.85
N ALA A 221 -27.64 3.31 -1.44
CA ALA A 221 -26.19 3.25 -1.52
C ALA A 221 -25.62 2.03 -0.80
N ASP A 222 -24.49 1.51 -1.29
CA ASP A 222 -23.86 0.30 -0.78
C ASP A 222 -23.55 0.45 0.72
N PRO A 223 -24.17 -0.36 1.60
CA PRO A 223 -24.07 -0.12 3.03
C PRO A 223 -22.72 -0.61 3.53
N TRP A 224 -21.73 0.29 3.57
CA TRP A 224 -20.62 0.10 4.49
C TRP A 224 -21.12 0.38 5.90
N ARG A 225 -21.07 -0.62 6.79
CA ARG A 225 -21.43 -0.40 8.20
C ARG A 225 -20.69 -1.33 9.13
N LEU A 226 -20.37 -0.82 10.31
CA LEU A 226 -19.91 -1.60 11.44
C LEU A 226 -21.12 -2.16 12.21
N ARG A 227 -21.23 -3.48 12.28
CA ARG A 227 -22.26 -4.17 13.05
C ARG A 227 -21.93 -4.16 14.55
N PRO A 228 -22.93 -4.36 15.44
CA PRO A 228 -22.70 -4.47 16.89
C PRO A 228 -21.75 -5.61 17.30
N ASP A 229 -21.62 -6.66 16.49
CA ASP A 229 -20.69 -7.78 16.68
C ASP A 229 -19.29 -7.53 16.11
N GLY A 230 -18.91 -6.26 15.88
CA GLY A 230 -17.58 -5.87 15.42
C GLY A 230 -17.30 -6.12 13.93
N LYS A 231 -18.23 -6.76 13.20
CA LYS A 231 -18.06 -7.11 11.79
C LYS A 231 -18.38 -5.95 10.86
N VAL A 232 -17.61 -5.83 9.78
CA VAL A 232 -17.87 -4.88 8.71
C VAL A 232 -18.74 -5.54 7.65
N VAL A 233 -19.81 -4.87 7.26
CA VAL A 233 -20.59 -5.20 6.08
C VAL A 233 -20.19 -4.21 5.00
N SER A 234 -19.81 -4.71 3.83
CA SER A 234 -19.53 -3.93 2.62
C SER A 234 -19.84 -4.83 1.41
N ARG A 235 -20.35 -4.23 0.34
CA ARG A 235 -20.49 -4.90 -0.96
C ARG A 235 -19.22 -4.78 -1.81
N HIS A 236 -18.31 -3.88 -1.44
CA HIS A 236 -17.01 -3.74 -2.06
C HIS A 236 -16.05 -4.83 -1.62
N ARG A 237 -15.20 -5.26 -2.54
CA ARG A 237 -14.09 -6.17 -2.25
C ARG A 237 -12.91 -5.37 -1.71
N ALA A 238 -12.09 -6.03 -0.90
CA ALA A 238 -10.83 -5.45 -0.45
C ALA A 238 -9.86 -5.31 -1.61
N GLY A 239 -9.25 -4.13 -1.73
CA GLY A 239 -8.12 -3.85 -2.60
C GLY A 239 -6.84 -3.65 -1.79
N SER A 240 -5.69 -3.77 -2.45
CA SER A 240 -4.38 -3.39 -1.90
C SER A 240 -4.07 -1.90 -2.05
N GLU A 241 -4.78 -1.22 -2.95
CA GLU A 241 -4.61 0.19 -3.25
C GLU A 241 -5.96 0.88 -3.51
N ALA A 242 -6.00 2.19 -3.29
CA ALA A 242 -7.07 3.08 -3.72
C ALA A 242 -6.46 4.42 -4.14
N SER A 243 -6.87 4.91 -5.30
CA SER A 243 -6.29 6.08 -5.96
C SER A 243 -7.40 7.03 -6.43
N ARG A 244 -7.02 8.29 -6.66
CA ARG A 244 -7.84 9.32 -7.30
C ARG A 244 -7.00 10.11 -8.29
N PHE A 245 -7.67 10.79 -9.21
CA PHE A 245 -7.07 11.88 -9.98
C PHE A 245 -6.98 13.13 -9.09
N THR A 246 -5.95 13.96 -9.26
CA THR A 246 -5.77 15.17 -8.44
C THR A 246 -6.51 16.39 -9.00
N SER A 247 -6.89 16.35 -10.29
CA SER A 247 -7.63 17.43 -10.96
C SER A 247 -8.67 16.91 -11.96
N PRO A 248 -9.67 17.74 -12.33
CA PRO A 248 -10.60 17.42 -13.41
C PRO A 248 -9.90 17.14 -14.75
N GLU A 249 -8.82 17.87 -15.04
CA GLU A 249 -8.06 17.72 -16.29
C GLU A 249 -7.33 16.38 -16.34
N ALA A 250 -6.68 15.98 -15.23
CA ALA A 250 -6.05 14.67 -15.12
C ALA A 250 -7.07 13.53 -15.28
N PHE A 251 -8.29 13.71 -14.75
CA PHE A 251 -9.38 12.77 -14.94
C PHE A 251 -9.86 12.72 -16.41
N ALA A 252 -9.97 13.87 -17.08
CA ALA A 252 -10.54 13.98 -18.42
C ALA A 252 -9.61 13.48 -19.54
N ARG A 253 -8.30 13.77 -19.47
CA ARG A 253 -7.34 13.45 -20.55
C ARG A 253 -7.41 11.99 -21.06
N PRO A 254 -7.41 10.96 -20.21
CA PRO A 254 -7.43 9.57 -20.69
C PRO A 254 -8.78 9.18 -21.33
N ILE A 255 -9.88 9.81 -20.92
CA ILE A 255 -11.19 9.63 -21.55
C ILE A 255 -11.19 10.21 -22.97
N ASP A 256 -10.61 11.40 -23.15
CA ASP A 256 -10.46 11.99 -24.48
C ASP A 256 -9.61 11.12 -25.40
N VAL A 257 -8.49 10.58 -24.90
CA VAL A 257 -7.63 9.66 -25.66
C VAL A 257 -8.41 8.41 -26.12
N LEU A 258 -9.17 7.79 -25.22
CA LEU A 258 -10.00 6.63 -25.55
C LEU A 258 -11.04 6.97 -26.64
N LEU A 259 -11.75 8.09 -26.48
CA LEU A 259 -12.82 8.48 -27.41
C LEU A 259 -12.28 8.87 -28.78
N THR A 260 -11.14 9.56 -28.84
CA THR A 260 -10.45 9.84 -30.11
C THR A 260 -10.05 8.56 -30.82
N HIS A 261 -9.51 7.58 -30.09
CA HIS A 261 -9.12 6.29 -30.66
C HIS A 261 -10.34 5.50 -31.15
N ALA A 262 -11.39 5.41 -30.34
CA ALA A 262 -12.62 4.73 -30.71
C ALA A 262 -13.27 5.36 -31.95
N GLY A 263 -13.15 6.67 -32.14
CA GLY A 263 -13.62 7.38 -33.33
C GLY A 263 -12.96 6.95 -34.65
N GLN A 264 -11.85 6.22 -34.60
CA GLN A 264 -11.15 5.68 -35.78
C GLN A 264 -11.74 4.34 -36.26
N TYR A 265 -12.58 3.69 -35.46
CA TYR A 265 -13.19 2.41 -35.79
C TYR A 265 -14.41 2.59 -36.72
N PRO A 266 -14.63 1.72 -37.72
CA PRO A 266 -15.87 1.70 -38.48
C PRO A 266 -17.05 1.38 -37.57
N GLY A 267 -17.93 2.34 -37.31
CA GLY A 267 -19.00 2.22 -36.30
C GLY A 267 -18.68 2.85 -34.94
N GLY A 268 -17.49 3.46 -34.81
CA GLY A 268 -17.09 4.25 -33.66
C GLY A 268 -16.99 3.43 -32.38
N LEU A 269 -17.51 4.00 -31.30
CA LEU A 269 -17.41 3.47 -29.95
C LEU A 269 -18.08 2.11 -29.77
N ASP A 270 -19.25 1.89 -30.36
CA ASP A 270 -19.99 0.63 -30.18
C ASP A 270 -19.21 -0.55 -30.79
N THR A 271 -18.65 -0.37 -31.99
CA THR A 271 -17.80 -1.38 -32.62
C THR A 271 -16.50 -1.56 -31.87
N PHE A 272 -15.86 -0.46 -31.45
CA PHE A 272 -14.63 -0.54 -30.67
C PHE A 272 -14.81 -1.36 -29.38
N PHE A 273 -15.90 -1.16 -28.64
CA PHE A 273 -16.18 -1.93 -27.44
C PHE A 273 -16.58 -3.38 -27.74
N ALA A 274 -17.43 -3.62 -28.74
CA ALA A 274 -17.82 -4.97 -29.14
C ALA A 274 -16.62 -5.84 -29.56
N ASP A 275 -15.65 -5.27 -30.28
CA ASP A 275 -14.44 -5.98 -30.74
C ASP A 275 -13.50 -6.39 -29.59
N HIS A 276 -13.61 -5.74 -28.43
CA HIS A 276 -12.73 -5.94 -27.27
C HIS A 276 -13.45 -6.46 -26.03
N ALA A 277 -14.75 -6.74 -26.14
CA ALA A 277 -15.55 -7.22 -25.04
C ALA A 277 -15.40 -8.73 -24.83
N ASP A 278 -15.40 -9.13 -23.56
CA ASP A 278 -15.58 -10.51 -23.13
C ASP A 278 -16.78 -10.58 -22.19
N ASP A 279 -17.74 -11.45 -22.48
CA ASP A 279 -19.02 -11.57 -21.76
C ASP A 279 -19.74 -10.23 -21.48
N GLY A 280 -19.74 -9.33 -22.49
CA GLY A 280 -20.39 -8.01 -22.39
C GLY A 280 -19.65 -7.02 -21.49
N VAL A 281 -18.36 -7.27 -21.20
CA VAL A 281 -17.49 -6.36 -20.43
C VAL A 281 -16.27 -6.01 -21.29
N ALA A 282 -16.01 -4.72 -21.44
CA ALA A 282 -14.82 -4.21 -22.10
C ALA A 282 -13.94 -3.48 -21.06
N ALA A 283 -12.75 -4.01 -20.81
CA ALA A 283 -11.84 -3.47 -19.81
C ALA A 283 -10.51 -3.05 -20.47
N PHE A 284 -10.21 -1.76 -20.43
CA PHE A 284 -9.02 -1.18 -21.06
C PHE A 284 -7.99 -0.74 -20.03
N PHE A 285 -6.72 -0.79 -20.42
CA PHE A 285 -5.63 -0.13 -19.73
C PHE A 285 -4.93 0.84 -20.69
N LEU A 286 -4.86 2.11 -20.29
CA LEU A 286 -4.11 3.14 -21.00
C LEU A 286 -2.84 3.45 -20.19
N PRO A 287 -1.64 3.17 -20.73
CA PRO A 287 -0.39 3.55 -20.08
C PRO A 287 -0.32 5.05 -19.81
N ALA A 288 0.35 5.46 -18.73
CA ALA A 288 0.39 6.86 -18.28
C ALA A 288 0.86 7.84 -19.37
N GLY A 289 1.92 7.47 -20.11
CA GLY A 289 2.44 8.28 -21.21
C GLY A 289 1.41 8.49 -22.33
N THR A 290 0.68 7.43 -22.68
CA THR A 290 -0.40 7.45 -23.67
C THR A 290 -1.59 8.29 -23.19
N ALA A 291 -1.93 8.16 -21.91
CA ALA A 291 -2.99 8.90 -21.24
C ALA A 291 -2.64 10.38 -20.99
N GLY A 292 -1.42 10.81 -21.31
CA GLY A 292 -0.93 12.16 -21.04
C GLY A 292 -0.88 12.49 -19.55
N LEU A 293 -0.58 11.49 -18.71
CA LEU A 293 -0.46 11.64 -17.27
C LEU A 293 0.99 11.54 -16.81
N GLY A 294 1.32 12.22 -15.71
CA GLY A 294 2.61 12.14 -15.04
C GLY A 294 2.49 12.22 -13.52
N PRO A 295 3.64 12.15 -12.81
CA PRO A 295 3.67 12.28 -11.36
C PRO A 295 2.95 13.54 -10.87
N GLY A 296 2.10 13.39 -9.86
CA GLY A 296 1.26 14.46 -9.29
C GLY A 296 -0.12 14.61 -9.92
N ASP A 297 -0.41 13.98 -11.06
CA ASP A 297 -1.77 13.91 -11.62
C ASP A 297 -2.67 12.94 -10.86
N THR A 298 -2.07 12.09 -10.03
CA THR A 298 -2.79 11.10 -9.22
C THR A 298 -2.28 11.07 -7.80
N PHE A 299 -3.11 10.57 -6.90
CA PHE A 299 -2.76 10.35 -5.51
C PHE A 299 -3.46 9.09 -5.02
N GLY A 300 -2.80 8.31 -4.19
CA GLY A 300 -3.36 7.09 -3.66
C GLY A 300 -2.92 6.75 -2.25
N HIS A 301 -3.58 5.74 -1.71
CA HIS A 301 -3.09 4.98 -0.57
C HIS A 301 -2.89 3.53 -0.98
N ARG A 302 -1.87 2.88 -0.43
CA ARG A 302 -1.66 1.43 -0.51
C ARG A 302 -1.52 0.81 0.87
N GLY A 303 -1.77 -0.49 0.96
CA GLY A 303 -1.50 -1.26 2.17
C GLY A 303 0.00 -1.26 2.48
N ALA A 304 0.35 -1.24 3.76
CA ALA A 304 1.74 -1.43 4.15
C ALA A 304 2.22 -2.83 3.72
N GLY A 305 3.40 -2.91 3.14
CA GLY A 305 4.00 -4.16 2.66
C GLY A 305 3.31 -4.74 1.43
N THR A 306 2.74 -3.93 0.52
CA THR A 306 2.09 -4.42 -0.72
C THR A 306 2.89 -4.14 -1.99
N GLY A 307 4.21 -3.93 -1.88
CA GLY A 307 5.11 -3.61 -3.00
C GLY A 307 5.44 -4.78 -3.94
N THR A 308 4.74 -5.91 -3.80
CA THR A 308 4.84 -7.08 -4.69
C THR A 308 3.44 -7.66 -4.86
N THR A 309 3.17 -8.31 -5.98
CA THR A 309 1.88 -8.97 -6.26
C THR A 309 1.48 -9.96 -5.17
N GLU A 310 2.40 -10.81 -4.72
CA GLU A 310 2.18 -11.81 -3.68
C GLU A 310 1.74 -11.15 -2.37
N ALA A 311 2.48 -10.13 -1.93
CA ALA A 311 2.16 -9.41 -0.71
C ALA A 311 0.89 -8.56 -0.84
N ALA A 312 0.54 -8.07 -2.02
CA ALA A 312 -0.74 -7.41 -2.29
C ALA A 312 -1.93 -8.39 -2.17
N GLN A 313 -1.80 -9.62 -2.69
CA GLN A 313 -2.81 -10.67 -2.54
C GLN A 313 -3.02 -11.06 -1.08
N ASP A 314 -1.93 -11.18 -0.32
CA ASP A 314 -2.02 -11.45 1.12
C ASP A 314 -2.75 -10.33 1.85
N TRP A 315 -2.42 -9.07 1.56
CA TRP A 315 -3.13 -7.93 2.12
C TRP A 315 -4.64 -8.03 1.87
N VAL A 316 -5.06 -8.28 0.63
CA VAL A 316 -6.47 -8.41 0.25
C VAL A 316 -7.15 -9.53 1.03
N ARG A 317 -6.52 -10.70 1.16
CA ARG A 317 -7.05 -11.83 1.93
C ARG A 317 -7.20 -11.50 3.42
N VAL A 318 -6.14 -10.97 4.03
CA VAL A 318 -6.16 -10.58 5.46
C VAL A 318 -7.23 -9.51 5.71
N ARG A 319 -7.39 -8.54 4.81
CA ARG A 319 -8.48 -7.54 4.91
C ARG A 319 -9.85 -8.20 4.83
N ALA A 320 -10.06 -9.10 3.86
CA ALA A 320 -11.32 -9.82 3.72
C ALA A 320 -11.69 -10.62 4.98
N ASP A 321 -10.70 -11.23 5.64
CA ASP A 321 -10.89 -11.95 6.89
C ASP A 321 -11.16 -11.03 8.09
N ALA A 322 -10.39 -9.95 8.23
CA ALA A 322 -10.55 -8.95 9.28
C ALA A 322 -11.93 -8.25 9.28
N MET A 323 -12.57 -8.16 8.11
CA MET A 323 -13.94 -7.66 7.99
C MET A 323 -14.99 -8.66 8.49
N ARG A 324 -14.75 -9.96 8.28
CA ARG A 324 -15.71 -11.04 8.58
C ARG A 324 -15.64 -11.52 10.03
N LYS A 325 -14.49 -11.37 10.69
CA LYS A 325 -14.23 -11.91 12.02
C LYS A 325 -13.54 -10.88 12.90
N ASP A 326 -13.83 -10.93 14.20
CA ASP A 326 -13.07 -10.16 15.18
C ASP A 326 -11.73 -10.85 15.47
N GLY A 327 -10.69 -10.03 15.66
CA GLY A 327 -9.33 -10.49 15.95
C GLY A 327 -8.50 -10.96 14.75
N GLU A 328 -9.08 -11.25 13.58
CA GLU A 328 -8.33 -11.75 12.40
C GLU A 328 -7.52 -10.68 11.63
N CYS A 329 -7.54 -9.44 12.13
CA CYS A 329 -6.39 -8.57 12.08
C CYS A 329 -6.50 -7.58 13.24
N ALA A 330 -5.61 -7.71 14.22
CA ALA A 330 -5.54 -6.73 15.29
C ALA A 330 -5.05 -5.39 14.68
N PRO A 331 -5.78 -4.28 14.89
CA PRO A 331 -5.26 -2.97 14.56
C PRO A 331 -3.90 -2.73 15.25
N PRO A 332 -3.05 -1.87 14.68
CA PRO A 332 -3.37 -0.91 13.62
C PRO A 332 -3.24 -1.44 12.20
N VAL A 333 -4.24 -1.16 11.35
CA VAL A 333 -4.11 -1.29 9.89
C VAL A 333 -3.37 -0.07 9.39
N ARG A 334 -2.24 -0.28 8.72
CA ARG A 334 -1.40 0.82 8.20
C ARG A 334 -1.57 0.95 6.70
N THR A 335 -1.86 2.15 6.25
CA THR A 335 -1.81 2.52 4.83
C THR A 335 -0.81 3.64 4.63
N LEU A 336 -0.24 3.71 3.44
CA LEU A 336 0.75 4.72 3.07
C LEU A 336 0.23 5.50 1.88
N ALA A 337 0.40 6.81 1.92
CA ALA A 337 0.24 7.65 0.74
C ALA A 337 1.28 7.22 -0.31
N TYR A 338 0.86 7.16 -1.56
CA TYR A 338 1.72 6.85 -2.70
C TYR A 338 1.15 7.50 -3.96
N ASP A 339 1.98 7.72 -4.97
CA ASP A 339 1.51 8.13 -6.31
C ASP A 339 1.62 6.94 -7.27
N PRO A 340 0.49 6.36 -7.72
CA PRO A 340 0.49 5.25 -8.68
C PRO A 340 1.32 5.54 -9.93
N LEU A 341 1.39 6.79 -10.39
CA LEU A 341 2.13 7.16 -11.59
C LEU A 341 3.62 7.37 -11.37
N ALA A 342 4.05 7.63 -10.14
CA ALA A 342 5.47 7.80 -9.80
C ALA A 342 6.11 6.50 -9.29
N GLU A 343 5.32 5.65 -8.63
CA GLU A 343 5.80 4.46 -7.91
C GLU A 343 5.36 3.13 -8.53
N GLY A 344 4.45 3.15 -9.52
CA GLY A 344 3.99 1.96 -10.22
C GLY A 344 5.03 1.39 -11.19
N ASP A 345 5.05 0.07 -11.34
CA ASP A 345 5.95 -0.63 -12.27
C ASP A 345 5.55 -0.40 -13.74
N ASP A 346 4.25 -0.27 -14.02
CA ASP A 346 3.68 -0.02 -15.34
C ASP A 346 2.43 0.87 -15.20
N PRO A 347 2.63 2.15 -14.86
CA PRO A 347 1.56 3.01 -14.41
C PRO A 347 0.62 3.43 -15.53
N GLY A 348 -0.65 3.64 -15.20
CA GLY A 348 -1.65 4.09 -16.16
C GLY A 348 -3.06 4.18 -15.59
N VAL A 349 -4.05 4.00 -16.45
CA VAL A 349 -5.47 4.15 -16.11
C VAL A 349 -6.25 2.92 -16.57
N ARG A 350 -7.03 2.35 -15.65
CA ARG A 350 -7.96 1.26 -15.94
C ARG A 350 -9.33 1.85 -16.21
N MET A 351 -9.97 1.42 -17.28
CA MET A 351 -11.30 1.85 -17.69
C MET A 351 -12.16 0.61 -17.91
N VAL A 352 -13.34 0.54 -17.30
CA VAL A 352 -14.22 -0.64 -17.41
C VAL A 352 -15.61 -0.21 -17.86
N PHE A 353 -16.06 -0.83 -18.93
CA PHE A 353 -17.37 -0.63 -19.53
C PHE A 353 -18.15 -1.93 -19.52
N ARG A 354 -19.47 -1.82 -19.42
CA ARG A 354 -20.39 -2.95 -19.48
C ARG A 354 -21.50 -2.65 -20.49
N GLU A 355 -21.83 -3.66 -21.28
CA GLU A 355 -22.98 -3.63 -22.17
C GLU A 355 -24.26 -3.86 -21.37
N GLY A 356 -25.24 -2.98 -21.58
CA GLY A 356 -26.58 -3.11 -21.04
C GLY A 356 -27.65 -2.89 -22.12
N PRO A 357 -28.94 -2.96 -21.74
CA PRO A 357 -30.04 -2.80 -22.69
C PRO A 357 -30.07 -1.44 -23.41
N ALA A 358 -29.46 -0.42 -22.81
CA ALA A 358 -29.36 0.94 -23.35
C ALA A 358 -28.02 1.23 -24.07
N GLY A 359 -27.16 0.22 -24.22
CA GLY A 359 -25.81 0.35 -24.79
C GLY A 359 -24.71 0.22 -23.74
N TRP A 360 -23.53 0.77 -24.06
CA TRP A 360 -22.34 0.68 -23.22
C TRP A 360 -22.30 1.76 -22.13
N THR A 361 -22.16 1.33 -20.88
CA THR A 361 -22.02 2.20 -19.71
C THR A 361 -20.63 2.05 -19.09
N MET A 362 -19.98 3.16 -18.77
CA MET A 362 -18.77 3.16 -17.95
C MET A 362 -19.11 2.76 -16.51
N THR A 363 -18.60 1.64 -16.03
CA THR A 363 -18.81 1.18 -14.65
C THR A 363 -17.80 1.81 -13.69
N THR A 364 -16.53 1.87 -14.09
CA THR A 364 -15.47 2.48 -13.26
C THR A 364 -14.28 2.92 -14.11
N TYR A 365 -13.47 3.79 -13.52
CA TYR A 365 -12.35 4.46 -14.16
C TYR A 365 -11.39 4.98 -13.08
N TYR A 366 -10.13 4.53 -13.10
CA TYR A 366 -9.20 4.85 -12.02
C TYR A 366 -7.71 4.72 -12.40
N PRO A 367 -6.83 5.51 -11.76
CA PRO A 367 -5.38 5.32 -11.88
C PRO A 367 -4.93 4.02 -11.24
N SER A 368 -3.98 3.32 -11.83
CA SER A 368 -3.39 2.11 -11.24
C SER A 368 -1.89 2.03 -11.50
N SER A 369 -1.21 1.32 -10.62
CA SER A 369 0.23 1.06 -10.66
C SER A 369 0.63 0.04 -11.75
N ALA A 370 -0.33 -0.75 -12.24
CA ALA A 370 -0.15 -1.78 -13.27
C ALA A 370 -1.48 -2.13 -13.98
N PRO A 371 -1.44 -2.73 -15.19
CA PRO A 371 -2.62 -3.33 -15.81
C PRO A 371 -3.12 -4.54 -15.02
N GLY A 372 -4.43 -4.80 -15.07
CA GLY A 372 -4.99 -6.08 -14.65
C GLY A 372 -4.87 -7.14 -15.75
N SER A 373 -4.97 -8.41 -15.37
CA SER A 373 -4.84 -9.54 -16.29
C SER A 373 -5.94 -9.63 -17.36
N ASP A 374 -7.07 -8.97 -17.10
CA ASP A 374 -8.27 -8.92 -17.94
C ASP A 374 -8.31 -7.68 -18.85
N ASN A 375 -7.25 -6.86 -18.86
CA ASN A 375 -7.25 -5.62 -19.63
C ASN A 375 -6.71 -5.77 -21.04
N VAL A 376 -7.43 -5.18 -21.99
CA VAL A 376 -6.89 -4.80 -23.30
C VAL A 376 -6.00 -3.57 -23.12
N ARG A 377 -4.73 -3.69 -23.47
CA ARG A 377 -3.75 -2.60 -23.38
C ARG A 377 -3.78 -1.74 -24.64
N LEU A 378 -3.94 -0.43 -24.47
CA LEU A 378 -3.95 0.55 -25.57
C LEU A 378 -2.63 1.30 -25.60
N GLU A 379 -1.62 0.78 -26.31
CA GLU A 379 -0.26 1.36 -26.30
C GLU A 379 -0.11 2.58 -27.22
N ASN A 380 -0.83 2.63 -28.35
CA ASN A 380 -0.75 3.71 -29.33
C ASN A 380 -2.14 4.06 -29.91
N PRO A 381 -3.07 4.58 -29.11
CA PRO A 381 -4.25 5.25 -29.63
C PRO A 381 -3.79 6.45 -30.47
N ALA A 382 -4.02 6.37 -31.78
CA ALA A 382 -3.47 7.30 -32.77
C ALA A 382 -4.00 8.74 -32.65
#